data_AF-A0A8T4JL22-F1
#
_entry.id   AF-A0A8T4JL22-F1
#
_cell.length_a   1.000
_cell.length_b   1.000
_cell.length_c   1.000
_cell.angle_alpha   90.00
_cell.angle_beta   90.00
_cell.angle_gamma   90.00
#
_symmetry.space_group_name_H-M   'P 1'
#
loop_
_entity.id
_entity.type
_entity.pdbx_description
1 polymer ?
#
loop_
_entity_poly.entity_id
_entity_poly.type
_entity_poly.pdbx_seq_one_letter_code
_entity_poly.pdbx_strand_id
1 'polypeptide(L)'
;MEKLVILESPFNGNFDANIEYARKCMRDCFLRGEYPFASHLLYTQKGILDDTIPDERKLGIEAGLTWGKFAQKTVVYTDLGISGGMKQGIARAGKEGRNVEYRTLESMDLSVPVSGEQKV
;
A
#
# COMPACT_ATOMS: atom_id res chain seq x y z
N MET A 1 -1.46 -18.83 -10.90
CA MET A 1 -0.82 -18.67 -9.58
C MET A 1 -1.26 -17.32 -9.05
N GLU A 2 -1.86 -17.27 -7.86
CA GLU A 2 -2.43 -16.03 -7.31
C GLU A 2 -1.34 -15.00 -7.04
N LYS A 3 -1.54 -13.74 -7.44
CA LYS A 3 -0.54 -12.67 -7.37
C LYS A 3 -0.77 -11.78 -6.14
N LEU A 4 -0.62 -12.33 -4.94
CA LEU A 4 -0.66 -11.57 -3.68
C LEU A 4 0.51 -10.58 -3.64
N VAL A 5 0.22 -9.30 -3.48
CA VAL A 5 1.24 -8.24 -3.43
C VAL A 5 1.08 -7.36 -2.19
N ILE A 6 2.18 -7.02 -1.55
CA ILE A 6 2.21 -5.91 -0.58
C ILE A 6 2.34 -4.62 -1.37
N LEU A 7 1.49 -3.64 -1.08
CA LEU A 7 1.55 -2.33 -1.71
C LEU A 7 2.17 -1.32 -0.76
N GLU A 8 3.19 -0.61 -1.23
CA GLU A 8 3.83 0.50 -0.55
C GLU A 8 3.52 1.80 -1.29
N SER A 9 2.96 2.78 -0.56
CA SER A 9 2.73 4.14 -1.02
C SER A 9 2.90 5.10 0.16
N PRO A 10 3.13 6.41 -0.06
CA PRO A 10 3.07 7.38 1.03
C PRO A 10 1.70 7.35 1.70
N PHE A 11 1.68 7.63 3.01
CA PHE A 11 0.46 7.69 3.82
C PHE A 11 0.46 8.90 4.75
N ASN A 12 1.50 9.03 5.57
CA ASN A 12 1.63 10.14 6.52
C ASN A 12 1.90 11.49 5.81
N GLY A 13 1.50 12.59 6.44
CA GLY A 13 1.61 13.96 5.90
C GLY A 13 0.29 14.43 5.29
N ASN A 14 0.22 14.56 3.97
CA ASN A 14 -1.00 14.96 3.27
C ASN A 14 -1.97 13.77 3.15
N PHE A 15 -2.70 13.49 4.23
CA PHE A 15 -3.55 12.29 4.35
C PHE A 15 -4.55 12.12 3.21
N ASP A 16 -5.31 13.16 2.86
CA ASP A 16 -6.34 13.06 1.81
C ASP A 16 -5.73 12.72 0.44
N ALA A 17 -4.65 13.42 0.07
CA ALA A 17 -3.96 13.16 -1.19
C ALA A 17 -3.30 11.77 -1.22
N ASN A 18 -2.72 11.34 -0.09
CA ASN A 18 -2.05 10.05 0.03
C ASN A 18 -3.04 8.87 0.03
N ILE A 19 -4.20 9.03 0.67
CA ILE A 19 -5.29 8.03 0.64
C ILE A 19 -5.79 7.87 -0.79
N GLU A 20 -6.04 8.98 -1.48
CA GLU A 20 -6.50 8.94 -2.88
C GLU A 20 -5.45 8.29 -3.79
N TYR A 21 -4.17 8.63 -3.59
CA TYR A 21 -3.08 8.00 -4.31
C TYR A 21 -2.96 6.49 -4.01
N ALA A 22 -3.04 6.07 -2.74
CA ALA A 22 -3.03 4.66 -2.35
C ALA A 22 -4.17 3.87 -3.00
N ARG A 23 -5.38 4.45 -3.09
CA ARG A 23 -6.53 3.85 -3.79
C ARG A 23 -6.25 3.66 -5.28
N LYS A 24 -5.64 4.64 -5.94
CA LYS A 24 -5.22 4.52 -7.36
C LYS A 24 -4.16 3.44 -7.54
N CYS A 25 -3.20 3.34 -6.62
CA CYS A 25 -2.19 2.28 -6.61
C CYS A 25 -2.83 0.88 -6.46
N MET A 26 -3.81 0.73 -5.54
CA MET A 26 -4.56 -0.52 -5.39
C MET A 26 -5.32 -0.87 -6.67
N ARG A 27 -5.94 0.14 -7.30
CA ARG A 27 -6.63 -0.03 -8.58
C ARG A 27 -5.68 -0.51 -9.69
N ASP A 28 -4.49 0.06 -9.82
CA ASP A 28 -3.48 -0.40 -10.77
C ASP A 28 -3.09 -1.87 -10.53
N CYS A 29 -2.91 -2.28 -9.27
CA CYS A 29 -2.67 -3.68 -8.93
C CYS A 29 -3.80 -4.61 -9.42
N PHE A 30 -5.07 -4.26 -9.15
CA PHE A 30 -6.21 -5.04 -9.64
C PHE A 30 -6.24 -5.13 -11.18
N LEU A 31 -5.96 -4.02 -11.88
CA LEU A 31 -5.90 -4.00 -13.35
C LEU A 31 -4.77 -4.88 -13.92
N ARG A 32 -3.74 -5.20 -13.11
CA ARG A 32 -2.65 -6.15 -13.45
C ARG A 32 -2.96 -7.61 -13.08
N GLY A 33 -4.17 -7.87 -12.57
CA GLY A 33 -4.58 -9.17 -12.04
C GLY A 33 -3.85 -9.55 -10.75
N GLU A 34 -3.53 -8.55 -9.93
CA GLU A 34 -2.89 -8.71 -8.62
C GLU A 34 -3.88 -8.48 -7.48
N TYR A 35 -3.56 -9.02 -6.30
CA TYR A 35 -4.36 -8.90 -5.09
C TYR A 35 -3.57 -8.10 -4.06
N PRO A 36 -3.74 -6.76 -4.01
CA PRO A 36 -2.94 -5.89 -3.17
C PRO A 36 -3.39 -5.91 -1.70
N PHE A 37 -2.42 -5.89 -0.80
CA PHE A 37 -2.60 -5.62 0.62
C PHE A 37 -1.82 -4.34 1.00
N ALA A 38 -2.56 -3.30 1.41
CA ALA A 38 -2.02 -2.01 1.81
C ALA A 38 -2.34 -1.76 3.29
N SER A 39 -1.50 -2.29 4.19
CA SER A 39 -1.73 -2.22 5.64
C SER A 39 -1.78 -0.79 6.16
N HIS A 40 -0.96 0.10 5.61
CA HIS A 40 -0.93 1.52 5.99
C HIS A 40 -2.21 2.26 5.64
N LEU A 41 -2.97 1.78 4.64
CA LEU A 41 -4.29 2.31 4.32
C LEU A 41 -5.37 1.61 5.16
N LEU A 42 -5.30 0.29 5.29
CA LEU A 42 -6.33 -0.52 5.97
C LEU A 42 -6.35 -0.31 7.48
N TYR A 43 -5.22 -0.42 8.15
CA TYR A 43 -5.17 -0.46 9.61
C TYR A 43 -5.31 0.92 10.27
N THR A 44 -5.11 1.98 9.52
CA THR A 44 -5.24 3.37 9.96
C THR A 44 -6.66 3.92 9.78
N GLN A 45 -7.60 3.10 9.30
CA GLN A 45 -9.01 3.50 9.23
C GLN A 45 -9.59 3.69 10.63
N LYS A 46 -10.58 4.59 10.72
CA LYS A 46 -11.24 4.97 11.97
C LYS A 46 -11.71 3.73 12.75
N GLY A 47 -11.21 3.60 13.98
CA GLY A 47 -11.59 2.53 14.91
C GLY A 47 -10.79 1.23 14.78
N ILE A 48 -9.70 1.20 13.99
CA ILE A 48 -8.84 0.03 13.87
C ILE A 48 -7.54 0.22 14.67
N LEU A 49 -6.63 1.08 14.21
CA LEU A 49 -5.42 1.50 14.92
C LEU A 49 -5.18 3.01 14.69
N ASP A 50 -4.64 3.67 15.71
CA ASP A 50 -4.21 5.06 15.69
C ASP A 50 -2.69 5.15 15.51
N ASP A 51 -2.25 5.59 14.32
CA ASP A 51 -0.83 5.71 13.96
C ASP A 51 -0.08 6.80 14.78
N THR A 52 -0.81 7.63 15.53
CA THR A 52 -0.24 8.61 16.47
C THR A 52 0.11 7.98 17.82
N ILE A 53 -0.45 6.81 18.14
CA ILE A 53 -0.13 6.04 19.35
C ILE A 53 1.04 5.10 19.02
N PRO A 54 2.21 5.22 19.69
CA PRO A 54 3.41 4.46 19.34
C PRO A 54 3.23 2.94 19.33
N ASP A 55 2.48 2.39 20.29
CA ASP A 55 2.26 0.95 20.41
C ASP A 55 1.32 0.42 19.32
N GLU A 56 0.28 1.16 18.98
CA GLU A 56 -0.65 0.80 17.89
C GLU A 56 0.02 0.94 16.53
N ARG A 57 0.80 1.99 16.31
CA ARG A 57 1.68 2.14 15.14
C ARG A 57 2.59 0.91 14.98
N LYS A 58 3.27 0.50 16.05
CA LYS A 58 4.15 -0.67 16.04
C LYS A 58 3.37 -1.94 15.69
N LEU A 59 2.18 -2.12 16.26
CA LEU A 59 1.31 -3.26 15.97
C LEU A 59 0.88 -3.28 14.49
N GLY A 60 0.47 -2.15 13.92
CA GLY A 60 0.07 -2.04 12.52
C GLY A 60 1.21 -2.36 11.55
N ILE A 61 2.42 -1.89 11.86
CA ILE A 61 3.64 -2.23 11.11
C ILE A 61 3.88 -3.74 11.18
N GLU A 62 3.98 -4.33 12.38
CA GLU A 62 4.25 -5.77 12.54
C GLU A 62 3.17 -6.65 11.87
N ALA A 63 1.90 -6.25 11.95
CA ALA A 63 0.80 -6.95 11.28
C ALA A 63 0.96 -6.92 9.74
N GLY A 64 1.25 -5.76 9.16
CA GLY A 64 1.49 -5.62 7.72
C GLY A 64 2.70 -6.44 7.25
N LEU A 65 3.78 -6.41 8.04
CA LEU A 65 4.99 -7.19 7.76
C LEU A 65 4.73 -8.71 7.85
N THR A 66 3.92 -9.15 8.81
CA THR A 66 3.54 -10.56 8.96
C THR A 66 2.74 -11.06 7.76
N TRP A 67 1.79 -10.26 7.26
CA TRP A 67 1.07 -10.53 6.02
C TRP A 67 2.01 -10.64 4.82
N GLY A 68 3.05 -9.80 4.78
CA GLY A 68 4.03 -9.81 3.69
C GLY A 68 4.63 -11.19 3.42
N LYS A 69 4.82 -12.04 4.44
CA LYS A 69 5.40 -13.38 4.27
C LYS A 69 4.66 -14.26 3.24
N PHE A 70 3.38 -13.96 2.99
CA PHE A 70 2.55 -14.69 2.03
C PHE A 70 2.51 -14.03 0.64
N ALA A 71 2.98 -12.80 0.50
CA ALA A 71 2.99 -12.07 -0.76
C ALA A 71 4.21 -12.45 -1.62
N GLN A 72 4.02 -12.55 -2.94
CA GLN A 72 5.14 -12.87 -3.85
C GLN A 72 6.04 -11.68 -4.11
N LYS A 73 5.50 -10.46 -4.02
CA LYS A 73 6.28 -9.23 -4.20
C LYS A 73 5.73 -8.08 -3.36
N THR A 74 6.60 -7.11 -3.12
CA THR A 74 6.25 -5.77 -2.65
C THR A 74 6.30 -4.83 -3.86
N VAL A 75 5.18 -4.16 -4.14
CA VAL A 75 5.06 -3.16 -5.21
C VAL A 75 5.11 -1.76 -4.59
N VAL A 76 6.00 -0.92 -5.10
CA VAL A 76 6.34 0.38 -4.49
C VAL A 76 6.02 1.48 -5.49
N TYR A 77 5.02 2.31 -5.18
CA TYR A 77 4.64 3.42 -6.05
C TYR A 77 5.35 4.70 -5.66
N THR A 78 6.08 5.31 -6.60
CA THR A 78 7.07 6.35 -6.30
C THR A 78 6.68 7.76 -6.76
N ASP A 79 5.51 7.96 -7.36
CA ASP A 79 5.07 9.26 -7.90
C ASP A 79 5.08 10.39 -6.85
N LEU A 80 4.79 10.06 -5.59
CA LEU A 80 4.83 11.00 -4.45
C LEU A 80 6.10 10.88 -3.59
N GLY A 81 7.15 10.27 -4.16
CA GLY A 81 8.40 9.96 -3.46
C GLY A 81 8.31 8.73 -2.56
N ILE A 82 9.42 8.41 -1.90
CA ILE A 82 9.53 7.25 -0.99
C ILE A 82 9.64 7.74 0.46
N SER A 83 8.56 7.50 1.22
CA SER A 83 8.47 7.89 2.63
C SER A 83 9.38 7.06 3.53
N GLY A 84 9.60 7.52 4.78
CA GLY A 84 10.35 6.76 5.79
C GLY A 84 9.72 5.39 6.09
N GLY A 85 8.39 5.29 6.12
CA GLY A 85 7.67 4.03 6.30
C GLY A 85 7.91 3.06 5.15
N MET A 86 7.82 3.56 3.91
CA MET A 86 8.10 2.73 2.72
C MET A 86 9.53 2.20 2.71
N LYS A 87 10.52 3.01 3.11
CA LYS A 87 11.92 2.53 3.22
C LYS A 87 12.05 1.33 4.16
N GLN A 88 11.28 1.32 5.26
CA GLN A 88 11.26 0.19 6.20
C GLN A 88 10.62 -1.05 5.56
N GLY A 89 9.48 -0.88 4.87
CA GLY A 89 8.81 -1.96 4.13
C GLY A 89 9.69 -2.57 3.04
N ILE A 90 10.35 -1.73 2.24
CA ILE A 90 11.32 -2.15 1.19
C ILE A 90 12.49 -2.92 1.79
N ALA A 91 13.11 -2.39 2.85
CA ALA A 91 14.23 -3.06 3.50
C ALA A 91 13.81 -4.42 4.06
N ARG A 92 12.58 -4.53 4.59
CA ARG A 92 12.05 -5.78 5.11
C ARG A 92 11.76 -6.80 4.00
N ALA A 93 11.17 -6.38 2.89
CA ALA A 93 10.97 -7.23 1.72
C ALA A 93 12.31 -7.85 1.26
N GLY A 94 13.37 -7.05 1.19
CA GLY A 94 14.72 -7.52 0.87
C GLY A 94 15.25 -8.56 1.88
N LYS A 95 15.08 -8.31 3.19
CA LYS A 95 15.48 -9.27 4.24
C LYS A 95 14.74 -10.60 4.18
N GLU A 96 13.51 -10.59 3.68
CA GLU A 96 12.64 -11.78 3.57
C GLU A 96 12.74 -12.43 2.18
N GLY A 97 13.62 -11.95 1.30
CA GLY A 97 13.77 -12.47 -0.06
C GLY A 97 12.56 -12.21 -0.96
N ARG A 98 11.67 -11.28 -0.57
CA ARG A 98 10.51 -10.90 -1.36
C ARG A 98 10.92 -9.91 -2.44
N ASN A 99 10.54 -10.21 -3.68
CA ASN A 99 10.84 -9.34 -4.82
C ASN A 99 10.24 -7.95 -4.60
N VAL A 100 11.02 -6.90 -4.90
CA VAL A 100 10.56 -5.50 -4.84
C VAL A 100 10.45 -4.98 -6.26
N GLU A 101 9.28 -4.45 -6.61
CA GLU A 101 8.99 -3.87 -7.93
C GLU A 101 8.58 -2.41 -7.75
N TYR A 102 9.27 -1.50 -8.42
CA TYR A 102 8.96 -0.07 -8.39
C TYR A 102 8.04 0.31 -9.55
N ARG A 103 7.06 1.18 -9.27
CA ARG A 103 6.01 1.58 -10.21
C ARG A 103 5.75 3.08 -10.15
N THR A 104 5.22 3.59 -11.25
CA THR A 104 4.59 4.91 -11.32
C THR A 104 3.20 4.80 -11.96
N LEU A 105 2.31 5.72 -11.62
CA LEU A 105 0.99 5.85 -12.22
C LEU A 105 0.97 6.84 -13.40
N GLU A 106 2.08 7.53 -13.69
CA GLU A 106 2.25 8.51 -14.79
C GLU A 106 1.80 8.05 -16.19
N SER A 107 1.53 6.76 -16.40
CA SER A 107 1.06 6.19 -17.68
C SER A 107 -0.40 5.68 -17.68
N MET A 108 -1.13 5.79 -16.57
CA MET A 108 -2.55 5.42 -16.56
C MET A 108 -3.41 6.58 -17.03
N ASP A 109 -3.99 6.42 -18.21
CA ASP A 109 -5.12 7.23 -18.66
C ASP A 109 -6.22 7.23 -17.58
N LEU A 110 -6.36 8.36 -16.89
CA LEU A 110 -7.34 8.59 -15.82
C LEU A 110 -8.78 8.69 -16.36
N SER A 111 -9.00 8.43 -17.65
CA SER A 111 -10.31 8.47 -18.30
C SER A 111 -11.27 7.37 -17.86
N VAL A 112 -10.86 6.39 -17.03
CA VAL A 112 -11.79 5.39 -16.51
C VAL A 112 -12.63 6.00 -15.39
N PRO A 113 -13.93 6.29 -15.61
CA PRO A 113 -14.77 6.86 -14.57
C PRO A 113 -14.84 5.88 -13.39
N VAL A 114 -14.61 6.42 -12.18
CA VAL A 114 -14.97 5.74 -10.93
C VAL A 114 -16.50 5.81 -10.84
N SER A 115 -17.19 4.94 -11.58
CA SER A 115 -18.63 4.82 -11.45
C SER A 115 -18.95 4.09 -10.15
N GLY A 116 -19.45 4.83 -9.16
CA GLY A 116 -20.12 4.25 -8.01
C GLY A 116 -19.86 5.04 -6.74
N GLU A 117 -20.93 5.60 -6.18
CA GLU A 117 -21.02 5.74 -4.72
C GLU A 117 -20.64 4.40 -4.10
N GLN A 118 -19.91 4.47 -2.98
CA GLN A 118 -19.53 3.31 -2.18
C GLN A 118 -20.81 2.64 -1.64
N LYS A 119 -21.44 1.79 -2.47
CA LYS A 119 -22.56 0.94 -2.06
C LYS A 119 -21.96 -0.21 -1.28
N VAL A 120 -22.10 -0.12 0.04
CA VAL A 120 -21.88 -1.20 0.99
C VAL A 120 -22.82 -2.37 0.67
#